data_AF-A0A954W3Y6-F1
#
_entry.id   AF-A0A954W3Y6-F1
#
_cell.length_a   1.000
_cell.length_b   1.000
_cell.length_c   1.000
_cell.angle_alpha   90.00
_cell.angle_beta   90.00
_cell.angle_gamma   90.00
#
_symmetry.space_group_name_H-M   'P 1'
#
loop_
_entity.id
_entity.type
_entity.pdbx_description
1 polymer ?
#
loop_
_entity_poly.entity_id
_entity_poly.type
_entity_poly.pdbx_seq_one_letter_code
_entity_poly.pdbx_strand_id
1 'polypeptide(L)'
;GAKWPDGVVIKEKAKADGSWWAYQPLKCNGATIDDFIRAKLAEHGMKPSPQADRRTLIRRLSFDLHGLPPSPEEVDAFVSDPDPQAYEKLVDRMLDSPHYGERFARHWLDIAHYADTHGFERDQRRDNAWRYRDYVIQALNDDKPYDRFLQEQIAGDMLWPDDEQAVIATGFLAAGPWDFVGQVETKSPELQRSARSLDLDDMATQVMTATLATTVNC
;
A
#
# COMPACT_ATOMS: atom_id res chain seq x y z
N GLY A 1 19.31 -24.33 13.79
CA GLY A 1 18.34 -24.46 12.68
C GLY A 1 18.10 -25.93 12.38
N ALA A 2 17.01 -26.26 11.69
CA ALA A 2 16.77 -27.62 11.20
C ALA A 2 17.86 -28.01 10.19
N LYS A 3 18.32 -29.27 10.22
CA LYS A 3 19.26 -29.80 9.21
C LYS A 3 18.47 -30.10 7.94
N TRP A 4 18.71 -29.32 6.89
CA TRP A 4 18.13 -29.58 5.58
C TRP A 4 18.79 -30.85 4.98
N PRO A 5 18.03 -31.78 4.39
CA PRO A 5 18.61 -32.97 3.78
C PRO A 5 19.41 -32.60 2.52
N ASP A 6 20.69 -32.97 2.51
CA ASP A 6 21.56 -32.80 1.36
C ASP A 6 21.02 -33.60 0.16
N GLY A 7 20.94 -32.96 -1.01
CA GLY A 7 20.57 -33.61 -2.28
C GLY A 7 19.07 -33.74 -2.56
N VAL A 8 18.18 -33.25 -1.68
CA VAL A 8 16.74 -33.21 -1.97
C VAL A 8 16.39 -31.93 -2.72
N VAL A 9 16.15 -32.06 -4.02
CA VAL A 9 15.59 -30.99 -4.87
C VAL A 9 14.11 -31.28 -5.08
N ILE A 10 13.26 -30.60 -4.31
CA ILE A 10 11.81 -30.63 -4.55
C ILE A 10 11.53 -29.77 -5.79
N LYS A 11 11.22 -30.41 -6.93
CA LYS A 11 10.69 -29.73 -8.11
C LYS A 11 9.19 -29.98 -8.20
N GLU A 12 8.41 -29.09 -7.62
CA GLU A 12 6.99 -29.04 -7.92
C GLU A 12 6.81 -28.62 -9.38
N LYS A 13 5.92 -29.31 -10.12
CA LYS A 13 5.60 -28.92 -11.49
C LYS A 13 4.83 -27.60 -11.42
N ALA A 14 5.43 -26.51 -11.89
CA ALA A 14 4.80 -25.20 -11.89
C ALA A 14 3.42 -25.28 -12.55
N LYS A 15 2.37 -24.90 -11.81
CA LYS A 15 0.98 -24.85 -12.31
C LYS A 15 0.77 -23.73 -13.34
N ALA A 16 1.66 -22.75 -13.32
CA ALA A 16 1.76 -21.68 -14.30
C ALA A 16 3.16 -21.77 -14.93
N ASP A 17 3.21 -22.04 -16.23
CA ASP A 17 4.45 -22.02 -17.00
C ASP A 17 4.69 -20.62 -17.58
N GLY A 18 5.76 -20.48 -18.36
CA GLY A 18 6.08 -19.24 -19.06
C GLY A 18 5.07 -18.84 -20.15
N SER A 19 3.90 -19.49 -20.26
CA SER A 19 2.76 -19.06 -21.09
C SER A 19 1.64 -18.39 -20.29
N TRP A 20 1.74 -18.41 -18.95
CA TRP A 20 0.74 -17.77 -18.08
C TRP A 20 0.67 -16.27 -18.35
N TRP A 21 -0.55 -15.74 -18.46
CA TRP A 21 -0.79 -14.36 -18.92
C TRP A 21 -0.08 -13.31 -18.04
N ALA A 22 -0.02 -13.53 -16.72
CA ALA A 22 0.61 -12.60 -15.78
C ALA A 22 2.15 -12.60 -15.84
N TYR A 23 2.76 -13.62 -16.47
CA TYR A 23 4.21 -13.73 -16.65
C TYR A 23 4.66 -13.36 -18.06
N GLN A 24 3.72 -13.05 -18.96
CA GLN A 24 4.07 -12.54 -20.28
C GLN A 24 4.58 -11.11 -20.18
N PRO A 25 5.62 -10.73 -20.95
CA PRO A 25 6.02 -9.34 -21.06
C PRO A 25 4.84 -8.51 -21.57
N LEU A 26 4.62 -7.35 -20.97
CA LEU A 26 3.59 -6.41 -21.40
C LEU A 26 3.86 -5.99 -22.84
N LYS A 27 2.89 -6.25 -23.73
CA LYS A 27 2.94 -5.75 -25.10
C LYS A 27 2.34 -4.35 -25.12
N CYS A 28 3.19 -3.34 -24.97
CA CYS A 28 2.78 -1.94 -25.12
C CYS A 28 2.48 -1.67 -26.60
N ASN A 29 1.20 -1.68 -26.95
CA ASN A 29 0.70 -1.30 -28.28
C ASN A 29 0.34 0.19 -28.38
N GLY A 30 0.73 1.00 -27.38
CA GLY A 30 0.40 2.41 -27.29
C GLY A 30 -1.03 2.73 -26.82
N ALA A 31 -1.86 1.70 -26.57
CA ALA A 31 -3.21 1.89 -26.02
C ALA A 31 -3.15 2.21 -24.53
N THR A 32 -4.00 3.14 -24.08
CA THR A 32 -4.18 3.45 -22.66
C THR A 32 -5.23 2.54 -22.02
N ILE A 33 -5.29 2.53 -20.68
CA ILE A 33 -6.37 1.83 -19.95
C ILE A 33 -7.75 2.30 -20.43
N ASP A 34 -7.90 3.60 -20.71
CA ASP A 34 -9.15 4.17 -21.19
C ASP A 34 -9.55 3.64 -22.57
N ASP A 35 -8.59 3.32 -23.44
CA ASP A 35 -8.89 2.71 -24.74
C ASP A 35 -9.53 1.34 -24.56
N PHE A 36 -9.03 0.53 -23.62
CA PHE A 36 -9.60 -0.78 -23.31
C PHE A 36 -11.01 -0.66 -22.72
N ILE A 37 -11.23 0.31 -21.83
CA ILE A 37 -12.56 0.59 -21.27
C ILE A 37 -13.53 1.03 -22.37
N ARG A 38 -13.13 1.98 -23.23
CA ARG A 38 -13.95 2.45 -24.37
C ARG A 38 -14.29 1.32 -25.33
N ALA A 39 -13.33 0.46 -25.65
CA ALA A 39 -13.56 -0.69 -26.52
C ALA A 39 -14.63 -1.63 -25.94
N LYS A 40 -14.57 -1.91 -24.63
CA LYS A 40 -15.56 -2.75 -23.95
C LYS A 40 -16.93 -2.10 -23.84
N LEU A 41 -17.00 -0.80 -23.60
CA LEU A 41 -18.27 -0.07 -23.63
C LEU A 41 -18.92 -0.13 -25.02
N ALA A 42 -18.13 0.09 -26.08
CA ALA A 42 -18.61 0.04 -27.46
C ALA A 42 -19.12 -1.35 -27.86
N GLU A 43 -18.41 -2.42 -27.47
CA GLU A 43 -18.83 -3.82 -27.67
C GLU A 43 -20.22 -4.10 -27.07
N HIS A 44 -20.53 -3.46 -25.95
CA HIS A 44 -21.82 -3.60 -25.27
C HIS A 44 -22.84 -2.50 -25.63
N GLY A 45 -22.56 -1.67 -26.63
CA GLY A 45 -23.45 -0.57 -27.02
C GLY A 45 -23.65 0.49 -25.94
N MET A 46 -22.75 0.56 -24.95
CA MET A 46 -22.77 1.51 -23.85
C MET A 46 -21.95 2.75 -24.17
N LYS A 47 -22.31 3.88 -23.58
CA LYS A 47 -21.57 5.14 -23.64
C LYS A 47 -21.14 5.55 -22.22
N PRO A 48 -20.01 6.27 -22.07
CA PRO A 48 -19.67 6.87 -20.79
C PRO A 48 -20.79 7.76 -20.27
N SER A 49 -20.96 7.77 -18.95
CA SER A 49 -21.87 8.71 -18.29
C SER A 49 -21.45 10.15 -18.58
N PRO A 50 -22.40 11.10 -18.66
CA PRO A 50 -22.06 12.51 -18.76
C PRO A 50 -21.23 12.94 -17.54
N GLN A 51 -20.36 13.93 -17.75
CA GLN A 51 -19.59 14.52 -16.67
C GLN A 51 -20.53 15.07 -15.59
N ALA A 52 -20.16 14.86 -14.33
CA ALA A 52 -20.91 15.39 -13.20
C ALA A 52 -20.81 16.93 -13.14
N ASP A 53 -21.79 17.57 -12.51
CA ASP A 53 -21.75 19.02 -12.27
C ASP A 53 -20.58 19.40 -11.35
N ARG A 54 -20.15 20.67 -11.41
CA ARG A 54 -18.98 21.16 -10.66
C ARG A 54 -19.10 20.94 -9.16
N ARG A 55 -20.28 21.11 -8.57
CA ARG A 55 -20.48 20.92 -7.13
C ARG A 55 -20.30 19.45 -6.74
N THR A 56 -20.78 18.53 -7.57
CA THR A 56 -20.55 17.09 -7.39
C THR A 56 -19.08 16.73 -7.56
N LEU A 57 -18.38 17.32 -8.53
CA LEU A 57 -16.96 17.04 -8.79
C LEU A 57 -16.06 17.41 -7.61
N ILE A 58 -16.14 18.65 -7.09
CA ILE A 58 -15.31 19.06 -5.95
C ILE A 58 -15.61 18.23 -4.70
N ARG A 59 -16.88 17.88 -4.47
CA ARG A 59 -17.26 17.03 -3.34
C ARG A 59 -16.59 15.66 -3.44
N ARG A 60 -16.62 15.02 -4.62
CA ARG A 60 -15.98 13.70 -4.83
C ARG A 60 -14.48 13.80 -4.63
N LEU A 61 -13.81 14.74 -5.30
CA LEU A 61 -12.37 14.93 -5.17
C LEU A 61 -11.94 15.14 -3.72
N SER A 62 -12.66 15.99 -2.97
CA SER A 62 -12.33 16.26 -1.57
C SER A 62 -12.45 15.00 -0.68
N PHE A 63 -13.50 14.19 -0.86
CA PHE A 63 -13.63 12.93 -0.11
C PHE A 63 -12.60 11.88 -0.53
N ASP A 64 -12.31 11.79 -1.82
CA ASP A 64 -11.39 10.79 -2.35
C ASP A 64 -9.95 11.12 -1.94
N LEU A 65 -9.52 12.37 -2.16
CA LEU A 65 -8.15 12.82 -1.97
C LEU A 65 -7.82 13.30 -0.55
N HIS A 66 -8.76 13.93 0.16
CA HIS A 66 -8.52 14.45 1.52
C HIS A 66 -9.37 13.76 2.60
N GLY A 67 -10.36 12.95 2.23
CA GLY A 67 -11.23 12.26 3.18
C GLY A 67 -12.25 13.15 3.90
N LEU A 68 -12.29 14.45 3.59
CA LEU A 68 -13.13 15.45 4.24
C LEU A 68 -14.01 16.18 3.21
N PRO A 69 -15.18 16.70 3.60
CA PRO A 69 -15.97 17.54 2.71
C PRO A 69 -15.23 18.87 2.44
N PRO A 70 -15.41 19.48 1.25
CA PRO A 70 -14.85 20.80 0.97
C PRO A 70 -15.62 21.87 1.77
N SER A 71 -14.97 22.98 2.07
CA SER A 71 -15.62 24.15 2.67
C SER A 71 -16.62 24.81 1.69
N PRO A 72 -17.65 25.51 2.18
CA PRO A 72 -18.55 26.28 1.33
C PRO A 72 -17.80 27.25 0.40
N GLU A 73 -16.75 27.90 0.91
CA GLU A 73 -15.96 28.88 0.19
C GLU A 73 -15.18 28.23 -0.97
N GLU A 74 -14.59 27.05 -0.76
CA GLU A 74 -13.92 26.29 -1.83
C GLU A 74 -14.89 25.83 -2.91
N VAL A 75 -16.10 25.42 -2.51
CA VAL A 75 -17.16 25.05 -3.45
C VAL A 75 -17.57 26.24 -4.30
N ASP A 76 -17.85 27.39 -3.69
CA ASP A 76 -18.27 28.59 -4.41
C ASP A 76 -17.16 29.10 -5.34
N ALA A 77 -15.91 29.11 -4.87
CA ALA A 77 -14.76 29.46 -5.69
C ALA A 77 -14.62 28.52 -6.89
N PHE A 78 -14.70 27.21 -6.69
CA PHE A 78 -14.58 26.27 -7.80
C PHE A 78 -15.79 26.31 -8.73
N VAL A 79 -17.02 26.45 -8.24
CA VAL A 79 -18.22 26.47 -9.10
C VAL A 79 -18.27 27.71 -9.99
N SER A 80 -17.80 28.86 -9.46
CA SER A 80 -17.82 30.14 -10.17
C SER A 80 -16.59 30.39 -11.06
N ASP A 81 -15.55 29.56 -10.98
CA ASP A 81 -14.33 29.74 -11.76
C ASP A 81 -14.58 29.52 -13.27
N PRO A 82 -14.45 30.58 -14.11
CA PRO A 82 -14.72 30.51 -15.54
C PRO A 82 -13.59 29.85 -16.33
N ASP A 83 -12.45 29.55 -15.70
CA ASP A 83 -11.31 28.95 -16.36
C ASP A 83 -11.67 27.54 -16.89
N PRO A 84 -11.46 27.25 -18.19
CA PRO A 84 -11.69 25.92 -18.73
C PRO A 84 -10.82 24.82 -18.09
N GLN A 85 -9.71 25.19 -17.43
CA GLN A 85 -8.81 24.28 -16.72
C GLN A 85 -9.03 24.26 -15.20
N ALA A 86 -10.13 24.84 -14.71
CA ALA A 86 -10.37 24.96 -13.28
C ALA A 86 -10.42 23.59 -12.56
N TYR A 87 -10.87 22.54 -13.25
CA TYR A 87 -10.92 21.19 -12.67
C TYR A 87 -9.53 20.60 -12.50
N GLU A 88 -8.69 20.69 -13.54
CA GLU A 88 -7.30 20.22 -13.51
C GLU A 88 -6.50 20.96 -12.43
N LYS A 89 -6.64 22.29 -12.36
CA LYS A 89 -6.01 23.11 -11.31
C LYS A 89 -6.49 22.76 -9.90
N LEU A 90 -7.76 22.39 -9.75
CA LEU A 90 -8.29 21.89 -8.48
C LEU A 90 -7.65 20.55 -8.10
N VAL A 91 -7.52 19.63 -9.06
CA VAL A 91 -6.86 18.34 -8.85
C VAL A 91 -5.41 18.53 -8.44
N ASP A 92 -4.64 19.33 -9.17
CA ASP A 92 -3.23 19.61 -8.87
C ASP A 92 -3.08 20.17 -7.46
N ARG A 93 -3.87 21.18 -7.10
CA ARG A 93 -3.87 21.77 -5.75
C ARG A 93 -4.23 20.75 -4.65
N MET A 94 -5.12 19.81 -4.95
CA MET A 94 -5.51 18.79 -3.98
C MET A 94 -4.42 17.72 -3.82
N LEU A 95 -3.72 17.34 -4.89
CA LEU A 95 -2.60 16.42 -4.84
C LEU A 95 -1.37 17.04 -4.15
N ASP A 96 -1.13 18.34 -4.36
CA ASP A 96 -0.03 19.10 -3.71
C ASP A 96 -0.27 19.37 -2.21
N SER A 97 -1.47 19.11 -1.71
CA SER A 97 -1.83 19.33 -0.30
C SER A 97 -1.28 18.19 0.58
N PRO A 98 -0.72 18.48 1.77
CA PRO A 98 -0.25 17.43 2.68
C PRO A 98 -1.36 16.45 3.12
N HIS A 99 -2.63 16.88 3.05
CA HIS A 99 -3.79 16.05 3.33
C HIS A 99 -3.95 14.88 2.34
N TYR A 100 -3.35 14.98 1.14
CA TYR A 100 -3.30 13.86 0.20
C TYR A 100 -2.56 12.67 0.81
N GLY A 101 -1.31 12.88 1.24
CA GLY A 101 -0.52 11.84 1.89
C GLY A 101 -1.18 11.29 3.15
N GLU A 102 -1.79 12.15 3.98
CA GLU A 102 -2.53 11.72 5.17
C GLU A 102 -3.69 10.77 4.84
N ARG A 103 -4.47 11.12 3.81
CA ARG A 103 -5.61 10.30 3.35
C ARG A 103 -5.14 9.01 2.70
N PHE A 104 -4.17 9.10 1.80
CA PHE A 104 -3.76 7.99 0.96
C PHE A 104 -2.88 6.99 1.71
N ALA A 105 -2.08 7.45 2.68
CA ALA A 105 -1.28 6.60 3.56
C ALA A 105 -2.14 5.59 4.31
N ARG A 106 -3.38 5.92 4.68
CA ARG A 106 -4.30 4.98 5.35
C ARG A 106 -4.45 3.68 4.57
N HIS A 107 -4.56 3.75 3.24
CA HIS A 107 -4.70 2.55 2.41
C HIS A 107 -3.46 1.66 2.46
N TRP A 108 -2.27 2.26 2.50
CA TRP A 108 -1.04 1.52 2.66
C TRP A 108 -0.89 0.96 4.07
N LEU A 109 -1.20 1.76 5.09
CA LEU A 109 -1.10 1.37 6.50
C LEU A 109 -2.06 0.23 6.86
N ASP A 110 -3.24 0.18 6.23
CA ASP A 110 -4.17 -0.94 6.34
C ASP A 110 -3.52 -2.25 5.83
N ILE A 111 -2.79 -2.19 4.70
CA ILE A 111 -2.07 -3.35 4.13
C ILE A 111 -0.83 -3.70 4.96
N ALA A 112 -0.14 -2.69 5.49
CA ALA A 112 1.00 -2.84 6.39
C ALA A 112 0.58 -3.28 7.81
N HIS A 113 -0.72 -3.56 8.06
CA HIS A 113 -1.23 -3.97 9.37
C HIS A 113 -0.83 -3.01 10.50
N TYR A 114 -0.68 -1.72 10.19
CA TYR A 114 -0.16 -0.74 11.13
C TYR A 114 -1.07 -0.59 12.35
N ALA A 115 -0.47 -0.62 13.53
CA ALA A 115 -1.10 -0.23 14.78
C ALA A 115 -0.10 0.48 15.69
N ASP A 116 -0.61 1.38 16.55
CA ASP A 116 0.18 1.99 17.64
C ASP A 116 0.42 1.01 18.81
N THR A 117 -0.02 -0.25 18.68
CA THR A 117 0.08 -1.30 19.69
C THR A 117 0.50 -2.64 19.06
N HIS A 118 0.70 -3.68 19.85
CA HIS A 118 1.03 -5.02 19.37
C HIS A 118 -0.11 -5.73 18.66
N GLY A 119 -1.36 -5.31 18.84
CA GLY A 119 -2.51 -5.87 18.15
C GLY A 119 -2.81 -7.34 18.49
N PHE A 120 -2.31 -7.83 19.64
CA PHE A 120 -2.47 -9.23 20.06
C PHE A 120 -2.67 -9.35 21.58
N GLU A 121 -3.20 -10.49 22.06
CA GLU A 121 -3.66 -10.79 23.43
C GLU A 121 -3.21 -9.83 24.55
N ARG A 122 -1.90 -9.78 24.82
CA ARG A 122 -1.30 -8.85 25.79
C ARG A 122 -0.84 -7.58 25.10
N ASP A 123 -1.82 -6.80 24.68
CA ASP A 123 -1.59 -5.68 23.78
C ASP A 123 -0.81 -4.56 24.47
N GLN A 124 0.40 -4.28 23.99
CA GLN A 124 1.25 -3.20 24.51
C GLN A 124 1.44 -2.12 23.48
N ARG A 125 1.70 -0.91 23.95
CA ARG A 125 2.00 0.23 23.10
C ARG A 125 3.33 0.05 22.38
N ARG A 126 3.37 0.53 21.14
CA ARG A 126 4.58 0.70 20.34
C ARG A 126 4.91 2.18 20.27
N ASP A 127 5.65 2.67 21.26
CA ASP A 127 5.85 4.12 21.45
C ASP A 127 6.55 4.83 20.28
N ASN A 128 7.19 4.08 19.38
CA ASN A 128 7.85 4.61 18.18
C ASN A 128 7.16 4.26 16.86
N ALA A 129 6.00 3.58 16.88
CA ALA A 129 5.31 3.15 15.65
C ALA A 129 4.92 4.34 14.75
N TRP A 130 4.54 5.47 15.35
CA TRP A 130 4.14 6.69 14.64
C TRP A 130 5.17 7.18 13.61
N ARG A 131 6.46 6.88 13.79
CA ARG A 131 7.52 7.26 12.84
C ARG A 131 7.30 6.59 11.49
N TYR A 132 6.89 5.32 11.48
CA TYR A 132 6.60 4.59 10.26
C TYR A 132 5.36 5.16 9.56
N ARG A 133 4.30 5.48 10.31
CA ARG A 133 3.12 6.18 9.76
C ARG A 133 3.51 7.50 9.07
N ASP A 134 4.29 8.32 9.77
CA ASP A 134 4.69 9.63 9.27
C ASP A 134 5.62 9.50 8.06
N TYR A 135 6.48 8.49 8.03
CA TYR A 135 7.28 8.13 6.85
C TYR A 135 6.42 7.80 5.63
N VAL A 136 5.36 7.00 5.78
CA VAL A 136 4.46 6.64 4.66
C VAL A 136 3.72 7.88 4.15
N ILE A 137 3.24 8.74 5.05
CA ILE A 137 2.59 10.01 4.68
C ILE A 137 3.55 10.88 3.88
N GLN A 138 4.78 11.04 4.37
CA GLN A 138 5.79 11.87 3.71
C GLN A 138 6.20 11.30 2.34
N ALA A 139 6.39 9.98 2.24
CA ALA A 139 6.75 9.33 0.99
C ALA A 139 5.70 9.52 -0.12
N LEU A 140 4.41 9.56 0.24
CA LEU A 140 3.32 9.83 -0.70
C LEU A 140 3.25 11.31 -1.10
N ASN A 141 3.43 12.22 -0.15
CA ASN A 141 3.45 13.67 -0.44
C ASN A 141 4.66 14.09 -1.28
N ASP A 142 5.80 13.40 -1.13
CA ASP A 142 7.02 13.67 -1.91
C ASP A 142 7.03 12.99 -3.28
N ASP A 143 5.94 12.32 -3.68
CA ASP A 143 5.85 11.51 -4.90
C ASP A 143 7.03 10.53 -5.04
N LYS A 144 7.35 9.83 -3.95
CA LYS A 144 8.49 8.93 -3.91
C LYS A 144 8.33 7.81 -4.96
N PRO A 145 9.35 7.54 -5.79
CA PRO A 145 9.31 6.43 -6.73
C PRO A 145 8.95 5.12 -6.03
N TYR A 146 7.95 4.42 -6.57
CA TYR A 146 7.38 3.23 -5.93
C TYR A 146 8.41 2.12 -5.72
N ASP A 147 9.36 1.96 -6.64
CA ASP A 147 10.48 1.01 -6.51
C ASP A 147 11.37 1.35 -5.31
N ARG A 148 11.74 2.63 -5.15
CA ARG A 148 12.50 3.11 -3.99
C ARG A 148 11.72 2.90 -2.69
N PHE A 149 10.43 3.28 -2.69
CA PHE A 149 9.55 3.09 -1.55
C PHE A 149 9.54 1.62 -1.10
N LEU A 150 9.32 0.68 -2.02
CA LEU A 150 9.34 -0.75 -1.69
C LEU A 150 10.70 -1.26 -1.18
N GLN A 151 11.81 -0.79 -1.77
CA GLN A 151 13.14 -1.19 -1.31
C GLN A 151 13.41 -0.74 0.14
N GLU A 152 13.00 0.47 0.49
CA GLU A 152 13.11 0.98 1.86
C GLU A 152 12.27 0.17 2.84
N GLN A 153 11.05 -0.23 2.45
CA GLN A 153 10.15 -1.06 3.28
C GLN A 153 10.75 -2.43 3.62
N ILE A 154 11.40 -3.07 2.64
CA ILE A 154 11.87 -4.46 2.75
C ILE A 154 13.29 -4.54 3.31
N ALA A 155 14.15 -3.57 2.98
CA ALA A 155 15.58 -3.65 3.26
C ALA A 155 16.24 -2.28 3.46
N GLY A 156 15.50 -1.26 3.88
CA GLY A 156 16.02 0.10 4.03
C GLY A 156 17.20 0.21 5.02
N ASP A 157 17.15 -0.54 6.12
CA ASP A 157 18.24 -0.63 7.11
C ASP A 157 19.52 -1.27 6.55
N MET A 158 19.39 -2.18 5.60
CA MET A 158 20.50 -2.89 4.97
C MET A 158 21.06 -2.16 3.75
N LEU A 159 20.19 -1.55 2.94
CA LEU A 159 20.58 -0.83 1.71
C LEU A 159 21.05 0.59 2.00
N TRP A 160 20.50 1.24 3.02
CA TRP A 160 20.81 2.63 3.41
C TRP A 160 20.87 2.78 4.94
N PRO A 161 21.83 2.15 5.62
CA PRO A 161 21.92 2.16 7.09
C PRO A 161 22.12 3.55 7.71
N ASP A 162 22.69 4.49 6.94
CA ASP A 162 22.94 5.86 7.38
C ASP A 162 21.78 6.83 7.08
N ASP A 163 20.72 6.35 6.42
CA ASP A 163 19.52 7.12 6.11
C ASP A 163 18.40 6.79 7.12
N GLU A 164 18.12 7.73 8.02
CA GLU A 164 17.10 7.54 9.07
C GLU A 164 15.72 7.21 8.49
N GLN A 165 15.34 7.78 7.34
CA GLN A 165 14.03 7.50 6.74
C GLN A 165 13.98 6.09 6.17
N ALA A 166 15.06 5.62 5.54
CA ALA A 166 15.15 4.25 5.06
C ALA A 166 15.13 3.24 6.22
N VAL A 167 15.78 3.55 7.34
CA VAL A 167 15.73 2.71 8.55
C VAL A 167 14.33 2.73 9.18
N ILE A 168 13.65 3.87 9.21
CA ILE A 168 12.26 3.93 9.70
C ILE A 168 11.31 3.11 8.82
N ALA A 169 11.53 3.10 7.50
CA ALA A 169 10.71 2.38 6.53
C ALA A 169 10.66 0.87 6.80
N THR A 170 11.74 0.26 7.32
CA THR A 170 11.75 -1.17 7.67
C THR A 170 10.81 -1.51 8.82
N GLY A 171 10.24 -0.50 9.48
CA GLY A 171 9.10 -0.62 10.38
C GLY A 171 7.92 -1.36 9.73
N PHE A 172 7.80 -1.39 8.40
CA PHE A 172 6.86 -2.24 7.66
C PHE A 172 6.93 -3.70 8.08
N LEU A 173 8.12 -4.28 8.15
CA LEU A 173 8.30 -5.68 8.55
C LEU A 173 7.90 -5.93 10.00
N ALA A 174 7.91 -4.91 10.83
CA ALA A 174 7.52 -5.03 12.23
C ALA A 174 6.07 -4.61 12.47
N ALA A 175 5.34 -4.12 11.47
CA ALA A 175 4.06 -3.45 11.67
C ALA A 175 2.92 -4.40 12.06
N GLY A 176 2.97 -5.67 11.62
CA GLY A 176 1.98 -6.70 11.93
C GLY A 176 1.86 -7.07 13.42
N PRO A 177 0.85 -7.88 13.79
CA PRO A 177 0.59 -8.26 15.17
C PRO A 177 1.80 -8.95 15.82
N TRP A 178 2.06 -8.65 17.09
CA TRP A 178 3.20 -9.24 17.80
C TRP A 178 2.78 -9.92 19.12
N ASP A 179 3.00 -11.23 19.20
CA ASP A 179 2.65 -12.03 20.37
C ASP A 179 3.68 -11.86 21.50
N PHE A 180 3.46 -10.86 22.37
CA PHE A 180 4.30 -10.64 23.56
C PHE A 180 4.36 -11.87 24.47
N VAL A 181 3.25 -12.59 24.65
CA VAL A 181 3.17 -13.72 25.58
C VAL A 181 4.02 -14.88 25.05
N GLY A 182 3.83 -15.23 23.79
CA GLY A 182 4.58 -16.29 23.12
C GLY A 182 6.06 -15.97 22.92
N GLN A 183 6.42 -14.71 22.69
CA GLN A 183 7.82 -14.33 22.45
C GLN A 183 8.61 -14.07 23.74
N VAL A 184 7.97 -13.48 24.77
CA VAL A 184 8.67 -12.96 25.97
C VAL A 184 8.29 -13.67 27.25
N GLU A 185 7.00 -13.89 27.52
CA GLU A 185 6.56 -14.36 28.85
C GLU A 185 6.57 -15.87 29.02
N THR A 186 6.29 -16.61 27.94
CA THR A 186 6.20 -18.07 28.01
C THR A 186 7.57 -18.68 28.31
N LYS A 187 7.57 -19.70 29.17
CA LYS A 187 8.77 -20.47 29.52
C LYS A 187 8.96 -21.71 28.64
N SER A 188 7.99 -22.03 27.78
CA SER A 188 8.08 -23.18 26.88
C SER A 188 8.86 -22.81 25.60
N PRO A 189 9.98 -23.50 25.32
CA PRO A 189 10.72 -23.30 24.07
C PRO A 189 9.90 -23.67 22.82
N GLU A 190 8.92 -24.55 22.94
CA GLU A 190 8.00 -24.93 21.85
C GLU A 190 7.08 -23.77 21.50
N LEU A 191 6.46 -23.14 22.50
CA LEU A 191 5.58 -21.99 22.29
C LEU A 191 6.35 -20.78 21.75
N GLN A 192 7.57 -20.51 22.25
CA GLN A 192 8.42 -19.44 21.70
C GLN A 192 8.75 -19.67 20.22
N ARG A 193 9.08 -20.92 19.85
CA ARG A 193 9.34 -21.26 18.44
C ARG A 193 8.09 -21.13 17.58
N SER A 194 6.92 -21.48 18.11
CA SER A 194 5.65 -21.33 17.43
C SER A 194 5.31 -19.86 17.19
N ALA A 195 5.40 -19.01 18.22
CA ALA A 195 5.14 -17.58 18.12
C ALA A 195 6.08 -16.91 17.11
N ARG A 196 7.38 -17.22 17.16
CA ARG A 196 8.35 -16.74 16.16
C ARG A 196 8.04 -17.23 14.75
N SER A 197 7.55 -18.47 14.59
CA SER A 197 7.19 -18.98 13.26
C SER A 197 6.00 -18.24 12.69
N LEU A 198 5.00 -17.93 13.52
CA LEU A 198 3.81 -17.17 13.10
C LEU A 198 4.17 -15.72 12.73
N ASP A 199 5.04 -15.09 13.52
CA ASP A 199 5.55 -13.74 13.26
C ASP A 199 6.27 -13.65 11.90
N LEU A 200 7.17 -14.62 11.63
CA LEU A 200 7.86 -14.69 10.33
C LEU A 200 6.91 -15.03 9.16
N ASP A 201 5.88 -15.83 9.40
CA ASP A 201 4.86 -16.15 8.40
C ASP A 201 4.02 -14.91 8.05
N ASP A 202 3.62 -14.11 9.05
CA ASP A 202 2.90 -12.85 8.84
C ASP A 202 3.76 -11.86 8.04
N MET A 203 5.03 -11.67 8.42
CA MET A 203 5.98 -10.81 7.68
C MET A 203 6.08 -11.22 6.21
N ALA A 204 6.29 -12.52 5.94
CA ALA A 204 6.37 -13.03 4.57
C ALA A 204 5.04 -12.83 3.81
N THR A 205 3.92 -13.17 4.45
CA THR A 205 2.58 -13.01 3.89
C THR A 205 2.29 -11.56 3.52
N GLN A 206 2.60 -10.63 4.41
CA GLN A 206 2.41 -9.20 4.24
C GLN A 206 3.25 -8.66 3.10
N VAL A 207 4.56 -8.97 3.05
CA VAL A 207 5.45 -8.55 1.95
C VAL A 207 4.89 -9.04 0.61
N MET A 208 4.52 -10.31 0.51
CA MET A 208 4.04 -10.89 -0.74
C MET A 208 2.69 -10.28 -1.16
N THR A 209 1.76 -10.11 -0.22
CA THR A 209 0.42 -9.55 -0.48
C THR A 209 0.51 -8.09 -0.91
N ALA A 210 1.37 -7.30 -0.26
CA ALA A 210 1.54 -5.88 -0.55
C ALA A 210 2.24 -5.60 -1.89
N THR A 211 3.12 -6.51 -2.34
CA THR A 211 4.03 -6.22 -3.46
C THR A 211 3.79 -7.03 -4.73
N LEU A 212 3.28 -8.27 -4.62
CA LEU A 212 3.21 -9.19 -5.77
C LEU A 212 1.80 -9.36 -6.36
N ALA A 213 0.82 -8.59 -5.85
CA ALA A 213 -0.59 -8.66 -6.26
C ALA A 213 -1.12 -10.11 -6.34
N THR A 214 -0.57 -10.99 -5.51
CA THR A 214 -0.84 -12.43 -5.48
C THR A 214 -1.18 -12.80 -4.05
N THR A 215 -2.26 -13.57 -3.88
CA THR A 215 -2.59 -14.17 -2.59
C THR A 215 -1.59 -15.27 -2.30
N VAL A 216 -0.77 -15.07 -1.28
CA VAL A 216 0.11 -16.07 -0.68
C VAL A 216 -0.44 -16.32 0.73
N ASN A 217 -0.32 -17.54 1.25
CA ASN A 217 -0.96 -18.04 2.49
C ASN A 217 -2.31 -18.77 2.24
N CYS A 218 -2.23 -19.99 1.71
CA CYS A 218 -3.35 -20.95 1.60
C CYS A 218 -3.01 -22.23 2.36
#